data_AF-A0A9D8ECJ0-F1
#
_entry.id   AF-A0A9D8ECJ0-F1
#
_cell.length_a   1.000
_cell.length_b   1.000
_cell.length_c   1.000
_cell.angle_alpha   90.00
_cell.angle_beta   90.00
_cell.angle_gamma   90.00
#
_symmetry.space_group_name_H-M   'P 1'
#
loop_
_entity.id
_entity.type
_entity.pdbx_description
1 polymer ?
#
loop_
_entity_poly.entity_id
_entity_poly.type
_entity_poly.pdbx_seq_one_letter_code
_entity_poly.pdbx_strand_id
1 'polypeptide(L)'
;MGYYDCINSDPAYPVKIISDPEYKTTDRFTGACMYYKYKPGPVTIINSIYDGSKLRWTAAEGNSLEGPPILEGDPHVHFSLKKPINLFFKEVLGIGVSQHWIVVNGHVADEVELLCNWNKIEYIKLS
;
A
#
# COMPACT_ATOMS: atom_id res chain seq x y z
N MET A 1 -4.82 3.29 15.62
CA MET A 1 -4.42 1.96 15.16
C MET A 1 -5.27 1.58 13.95
N GLY A 2 -4.65 1.39 12.79
CA GLY A 2 -5.35 0.93 11.59
C GLY A 2 -5.75 -0.55 11.72
N TYR A 3 -6.93 -0.91 11.24
CA TYR A 3 -7.30 -2.32 11.08
C TYR A 3 -6.60 -2.86 9.83
N TYR A 4 -5.76 -3.88 10.00
CA TYR A 4 -5.10 -4.56 8.91
C TYR A 4 -5.75 -5.92 8.68
N ASP A 5 -6.30 -6.14 7.49
CA ASP A 5 -6.88 -7.43 7.14
C ASP A 5 -5.77 -8.46 6.90
N CYS A 6 -5.73 -9.49 7.76
CA CYS A 6 -4.73 -10.55 7.69
C CYS A 6 -4.96 -11.52 6.53
N ILE A 7 -6.03 -11.38 5.74
CA ILE A 7 -6.23 -12.14 4.49
C ILE A 7 -5.09 -11.97 3.48
N ASN A 8 -4.33 -10.87 3.61
CA ASN A 8 -3.19 -10.57 2.76
C ASN A 8 -1.86 -11.08 3.31
N SER A 9 -1.85 -11.73 4.48
CA SER A 9 -0.65 -12.28 5.06
C SER A 9 -0.05 -13.41 4.21
N ASP A 10 1.28 -13.47 4.19
CA ASP A 10 2.04 -14.56 3.61
C ASP A 10 1.86 -15.81 4.49
N PRO A 11 1.26 -16.90 4.00
CA PRO A 11 1.02 -18.10 4.79
C PRO A 11 2.32 -18.79 5.26
N ALA A 12 3.47 -18.47 4.67
CA ALA A 12 4.76 -18.96 5.11
C ALA A 12 5.22 -18.34 6.44
N TYR A 13 4.62 -17.22 6.87
CA TYR A 13 4.97 -16.50 8.09
C TYR A 13 3.74 -16.29 8.98
N PRO A 14 3.86 -16.48 10.31
CA PRO A 14 2.72 -16.33 11.20
C PRO A 14 2.32 -14.85 11.34
N VAL A 15 1.02 -14.60 11.38
CA VAL A 15 0.46 -13.34 11.88
C VAL A 15 0.68 -13.28 13.39
N LYS A 16 1.19 -12.16 13.89
CA LYS A 16 1.48 -11.95 15.31
C LYS A 16 0.76 -10.71 15.84
N ILE A 17 0.51 -10.69 17.14
CA ILE A 17 0.26 -9.45 17.88
C ILE A 17 1.55 -9.15 18.63
N ILE A 18 2.14 -7.99 18.39
CA ILE A 18 3.39 -7.55 19.02
C ILE A 18 3.17 -6.22 19.74
N SER A 19 4.14 -5.79 20.55
CA SER A 19 4.13 -4.45 21.10
C SER A 19 4.32 -3.42 19.99
N ASP A 20 3.45 -2.41 19.96
CA ASP A 20 3.53 -1.31 19.01
C ASP A 20 4.81 -0.48 19.28
N PRO A 21 5.77 -0.44 18.32
CA PRO A 21 6.98 0.34 18.49
C PRO A 21 6.82 1.82 18.11
N GLU A 22 5.76 2.20 17.39
CA GLU A 22 5.58 3.54 16.80
C GLU A 22 5.58 4.64 17.87
N TYR A 23 4.86 4.41 18.97
CA TYR A 23 4.70 5.37 20.06
C TYR A 23 5.45 4.98 21.33
N LYS A 24 6.43 4.07 21.24
CA LYS A 24 7.15 3.53 22.39
C LYS A 24 7.79 4.60 23.28
N THR A 25 8.18 5.74 22.71
CA THR A 25 8.85 6.84 23.42
C THR A 25 7.91 7.96 23.85
N THR A 26 6.66 7.96 23.40
CA THR A 26 5.72 9.07 23.61
C THR A 26 4.49 8.65 24.41
N ASP A 27 4.04 7.40 24.27
CA ASP A 27 2.84 6.91 24.92
C ASP A 27 3.14 6.37 26.33
N ARG A 28 2.23 6.68 27.25
CA ARG A 28 2.27 6.18 28.63
C ARG A 28 2.08 4.66 28.72
N PHE A 29 1.41 4.07 27.73
CA PHE A 29 1.10 2.64 27.69
C PHE A 29 1.65 2.04 26.40
N THR A 30 2.14 0.80 26.48
CA THR A 30 2.55 0.06 25.29
C THR A 30 1.31 -0.37 24.51
N GLY A 31 1.14 0.20 23.32
CA GLY A 31 0.16 -0.27 22.35
C GLY A 31 0.46 -1.69 21.89
N ALA A 32 -0.50 -2.32 21.22
CA ALA A 32 -0.28 -3.58 20.51
C ALA A 32 -0.50 -3.33 19.02
N CYS A 33 0.32 -3.93 18.16
CA CYS A 33 0.11 -3.92 16.72
C CYS A 33 0.00 -5.33 16.16
N MET A 34 -0.75 -5.47 15.05
CA MET A 34 -0.72 -6.68 14.26
C MET A 34 0.54 -6.66 13.39
N TYR A 35 1.24 -7.78 13.29
CA TYR A 35 2.41 -7.94 12.46
C TYR A 35 2.21 -9.08 11.47
N TYR A 36 2.43 -8.82 10.19
CA TYR A 36 2.54 -9.85 9.16
C TYR A 36 3.34 -9.36 7.95
N LYS A 37 3.95 -10.29 7.22
CA LYS A 37 4.49 -10.04 5.88
C LYS A 37 3.36 -10.20 4.86
N TYR A 38 3.22 -9.27 3.93
CA TYR A 38 2.26 -9.39 2.82
C TYR A 38 2.65 -10.53 1.86
N LYS A 39 1.69 -11.31 1.39
CA LYS A 39 1.92 -12.47 0.51
C LYS A 39 2.64 -12.09 -0.81
N PRO A 40 3.55 -12.92 -1.33
CA PRO A 40 4.16 -12.68 -2.64
C PRO A 40 3.12 -12.70 -3.77
N GLY A 41 3.45 -12.04 -4.88
CA GLY A 41 2.64 -12.06 -6.10
C GLY A 41 2.19 -10.67 -6.56
N PRO A 42 1.27 -10.60 -7.54
CA PRO A 42 0.88 -9.35 -8.17
C PRO A 42 0.22 -8.39 -7.17
N VAL A 43 0.55 -7.10 -7.27
CA VAL A 43 -0.04 -6.03 -6.47
C VAL A 43 -0.34 -4.80 -7.30
N THR A 44 -1.38 -4.08 -6.90
CA THR A 44 -1.72 -2.73 -7.38
C THR A 44 -1.67 -1.79 -6.18
N ILE A 45 -0.91 -0.71 -6.30
CA ILE A 45 -0.91 0.37 -5.31
C ILE A 45 -1.78 1.52 -5.81
N ILE A 46 -2.57 2.13 -4.92
CA ILE A 46 -3.49 3.22 -5.25
C ILE A 46 -3.29 4.37 -4.26
N ASN A 47 -3.04 5.56 -4.77
CA ASN A 47 -3.06 6.80 -4.01
C ASN A 47 -4.37 7.55 -4.26
N SER A 48 -4.96 8.11 -3.21
CA SER A 48 -6.23 8.85 -3.29
C SER A 48 -6.04 10.26 -2.74
N ILE A 49 -6.29 11.27 -3.57
CA ILE A 49 -6.14 12.68 -3.23
C ILE A 49 -7.41 13.43 -3.56
N TYR A 50 -7.84 14.29 -2.64
CA TYR A 50 -8.88 15.28 -2.89
C TYR A 50 -8.24 16.65 -3.00
N ASP A 51 -8.41 17.33 -4.13
CA ASP A 51 -7.78 18.64 -4.39
C ASP A 51 -8.64 19.84 -3.96
N GLY A 52 -9.73 19.60 -3.24
CA GLY A 52 -10.72 20.62 -2.89
C GLY A 52 -11.93 20.63 -3.82
N SER A 53 -11.81 20.04 -5.02
CA SER A 53 -12.90 19.99 -6.01
C SER A 53 -13.24 18.57 -6.46
N LYS A 54 -12.24 17.71 -6.65
CA LYS A 54 -12.40 16.37 -7.21
C LYS A 54 -11.53 15.38 -6.47
N LEU A 55 -12.02 14.15 -6.42
CA LEU A 55 -11.23 12.99 -6.01
C LEU A 55 -10.43 12.51 -7.22
N ARG A 56 -9.12 12.31 -7.03
CA ARG A 56 -8.20 11.71 -8.00
C ARG A 56 -7.58 10.46 -7.40
N TRP A 57 -7.62 9.37 -8.15
CA TRP A 57 -6.92 8.14 -7.84
C TRP A 57 -5.76 7.93 -8.81
N THR A 58 -4.58 7.65 -8.27
CA THR A 58 -3.38 7.31 -9.05
C THR A 58 -2.98 5.88 -8.73
N ALA A 59 -2.86 5.02 -9.73
CA ALA A 59 -2.54 3.61 -9.52
C ALA A 59 -1.26 3.18 -10.23
N ALA A 60 -0.53 2.24 -9.65
CA ALA A 60 0.61 1.59 -10.27
C ALA A 60 0.64 0.11 -9.93
N GLU A 61 1.24 -0.70 -10.79
CA GLU A 61 1.29 -2.15 -10.62
C GLU A 61 2.71 -2.66 -10.41
N GLY A 62 2.80 -3.78 -9.71
CA GLY A 62 4.07 -4.40 -9.35
C GLY A 62 3.88 -5.82 -8.84
N ASN A 63 4.92 -6.35 -8.19
CA ASN A 63 4.88 -7.66 -7.55
C ASN A 63 5.46 -7.54 -6.13
N SER A 64 4.68 -7.97 -5.15
CA SER A 64 5.16 -8.30 -3.81
C SER A 64 6.20 -9.42 -3.91
N LEU A 65 7.38 -9.18 -3.37
CA LEU A 65 8.56 -10.02 -3.54
C LEU A 65 8.54 -11.20 -2.57
N GLU A 66 9.16 -12.29 -3.01
CA GLU A 66 9.48 -13.43 -2.14
C GLU A 66 10.58 -13.07 -1.13
N GLY A 67 10.80 -13.97 -0.17
CA GLY A 67 11.83 -13.84 0.84
C GLY A 67 11.29 -13.61 2.25
N PRO A 68 12.19 -13.50 3.24
CA PRO A 68 11.82 -13.29 4.62
C PRO A 68 11.20 -11.90 4.85
N PRO A 69 10.47 -11.71 5.97
CA PRO A 69 10.14 -10.38 6.46
C PRO A 69 11.41 -9.55 6.61
N ILE A 70 11.38 -8.30 6.16
CA ILE A 70 12.53 -7.40 6.18
C ILE A 70 12.33 -6.18 7.08
N LEU A 71 11.10 -5.99 7.57
CA LEU A 71 10.76 -4.94 8.52
C LEU A 71 10.19 -5.56 9.79
N GLU A 72 10.48 -4.91 10.91
CA GLU A 72 9.92 -5.17 12.22
C GLU A 72 8.86 -4.10 12.52
N GLY A 73 7.94 -4.42 13.43
CA GLY A 73 7.10 -3.40 14.05
C GLY A 73 5.75 -3.11 13.41
N ASP A 74 5.50 -3.54 12.16
CA ASP A 74 4.22 -3.34 11.48
C ASP A 74 3.98 -4.34 10.33
N PRO A 75 2.74 -4.47 9.83
CA PRO A 75 2.48 -5.16 8.58
C PRO A 75 3.18 -4.46 7.44
N HIS A 76 3.85 -5.22 6.59
CA HIS A 76 4.63 -4.64 5.51
C HIS A 76 4.56 -5.45 4.23
N VAL A 77 4.76 -4.74 3.12
CA VAL A 77 4.94 -5.29 1.79
C VAL A 77 6.27 -4.78 1.24
N HIS A 78 7.07 -5.70 0.70
CA HIS A 78 8.25 -5.36 -0.09
C HIS A 78 7.93 -5.73 -1.53
N PHE A 79 7.94 -4.77 -2.45
CA PHE A 79 7.48 -4.98 -3.81
C PHE A 79 8.34 -4.25 -4.84
N SER A 80 8.40 -4.80 -6.05
CA SER A 80 8.94 -4.12 -7.23
C SER A 80 7.81 -3.57 -8.08
N LEU A 81 7.94 -2.34 -8.58
CA LEU A 81 7.03 -1.77 -9.57
C LEU A 81 7.35 -2.29 -10.98
N LYS A 82 6.35 -2.37 -11.87
CA LYS A 82 6.57 -2.61 -13.31
C LYS A 82 7.40 -1.47 -13.93
N LYS A 83 7.14 -0.24 -13.50
CA LYS A 83 7.89 0.95 -13.87
C LYS A 83 9.18 1.08 -13.05
N PRO A 84 10.32 1.49 -13.65
CA PRO A 84 11.53 1.81 -12.90
C PRO A 84 11.27 2.84 -11.79
N ILE A 85 11.76 2.56 -10.57
CA ILE A 85 11.43 3.32 -9.36
C ILE A 85 11.76 4.82 -9.47
N ASN A 86 12.84 5.17 -10.16
CA ASN A 86 13.24 6.55 -10.39
C ASN A 86 12.25 7.31 -11.29
N LEU A 87 11.69 6.64 -12.30
CA LEU A 87 10.67 7.22 -13.17
C LEU A 87 9.33 7.33 -12.45
N PHE A 88 8.97 6.30 -11.68
CA PHE A 88 7.78 6.34 -10.82
C PHE A 88 7.81 7.55 -9.88
N PHE A 89 8.89 7.75 -9.12
CA PHE A 89 9.01 8.90 -8.21
C PHE A 89 8.93 10.24 -8.94
N LYS A 90 9.58 10.37 -10.10
CA LYS A 90 9.52 11.60 -10.90
C LYS A 90 8.08 11.95 -11.29
N GLU A 91 7.29 10.95 -11.69
CA GLU A 91 5.90 11.15 -12.11
C GLU A 91 4.99 11.47 -10.90
N VAL A 92 5.06 10.69 -9.81
CA VAL A 92 4.18 10.93 -8.66
C VAL A 92 4.45 12.26 -7.96
N LEU A 93 5.70 12.73 -7.96
CA LEU A 93 6.05 14.06 -7.45
C LEU A 93 5.47 15.17 -8.33
N GLY A 94 5.43 14.97 -9.66
CA GLY A 94 4.82 15.93 -10.58
C GLY A 94 3.29 15.99 -10.48
N ILE A 95 2.66 14.86 -10.16
CA ILE A 95 1.19 14.73 -10.05
C ILE A 95 0.66 15.21 -8.69
N GLY A 96 1.49 15.15 -7.64
CA GLY A 96 1.10 15.55 -6.28
C GLY A 96 0.32 14.45 -5.55
N VAL A 97 1.02 13.37 -5.20
CA VAL A 97 0.50 12.27 -4.35
C VAL A 97 0.75 12.52 -2.86
N SER A 98 0.07 11.77 -1.99
CA SER A 98 0.39 11.69 -0.56
C SER A 98 1.28 10.49 -0.22
N GLN A 99 1.74 10.44 1.03
CA GLN A 99 2.50 9.31 1.56
C GLN A 99 1.66 8.03 1.77
N HIS A 100 0.32 8.14 1.81
CA HIS A 100 -0.56 7.02 2.10
C HIS A 100 -1.04 6.34 0.82
N TRP A 101 -0.80 5.04 0.73
CA TRP A 101 -1.17 4.22 -0.43
C TRP A 101 -1.96 3.00 0.03
N ILE A 102 -2.96 2.66 -0.74
CA ILE A 102 -3.72 1.41 -0.61
C ILE A 102 -2.95 0.35 -1.40
N VAL A 103 -2.80 -0.85 -0.83
CA VAL A 103 -2.19 -2.00 -1.50
C VAL A 103 -3.27 -3.05 -1.73
N VAL A 104 -3.49 -3.41 -2.99
CA VAL A 104 -4.49 -4.38 -3.43
C VAL A 104 -3.78 -5.58 -4.05
N ASN A 105 -4.26 -6.79 -3.75
CA ASN A 105 -3.75 -8.00 -4.37
C ASN A 105 -4.24 -8.10 -5.83
N GLY A 106 -3.35 -8.43 -6.75
CA GLY A 106 -3.63 -8.51 -8.19
C GLY A 106 -3.15 -7.30 -8.98
N HIS A 107 -3.04 -7.47 -10.29
CA HIS A 107 -2.90 -6.40 -11.28
C HIS A 107 -4.32 -6.01 -11.69
N VAL A 108 -4.90 -5.08 -10.93
CA VAL A 108 -6.31 -4.70 -11.02
C VAL A 108 -6.47 -3.22 -11.40
N ALA A 109 -5.44 -2.60 -11.98
CA ALA A 109 -5.49 -1.18 -12.32
C ALA A 109 -6.63 -0.86 -13.31
N ASP A 110 -6.91 -1.76 -14.25
CA ASP A 110 -7.98 -1.56 -15.25
C ASP A 110 -9.37 -1.66 -14.63
N GLU A 111 -9.58 -2.58 -13.67
CA GLU A 111 -10.82 -2.67 -12.91
C GLU A 111 -11.03 -1.44 -12.02
N VAL A 112 -9.94 -0.91 -11.45
CA VAL A 112 -9.98 0.35 -10.68
C VAL A 112 -10.32 1.53 -11.59
N GLU A 113 -9.80 1.59 -12.82
CA GLU A 113 -10.16 2.60 -13.81
C GLU A 113 -11.67 2.58 -14.11
N LEU A 114 -12.24 1.39 -14.33
CA LEU A 114 -13.68 1.21 -14.54
C LEU A 114 -14.50 1.75 -13.35
N LEU A 115 -14.07 1.43 -12.12
CA LEU A 115 -14.69 1.94 -10.90
C LEU A 115 -14.62 3.47 -10.82
N CYS A 116 -13.45 4.06 -11.10
CA CYS A 116 -13.27 5.50 -11.11
C CYS A 116 -14.18 6.18 -12.15
N ASN A 117 -14.28 5.61 -13.34
CA ASN A 117 -15.13 6.10 -14.42
C ASN A 117 -16.62 6.13 -14.01
N TRP A 118 -17.13 5.07 -13.38
CA TRP A 118 -18.51 5.03 -12.89
C TRP A 118 -18.81 6.08 -11.81
N ASN A 119 -17.81 6.42 -11.00
CA ASN A 119 -17.94 7.34 -9.88
C ASN A 119 -17.47 8.76 -10.19
N LYS A 120 -17.07 9.05 -11.43
CA LYS A 120 -16.50 10.35 -11.86
C LYS A 120 -15.28 10.77 -11.02
N ILE A 121 -14.47 9.80 -10.63
CA ILE A 121 -13.18 10.00 -9.97
C ILE A 121 -12.14 10.15 -11.08
N GLU A 122 -11.30 11.18 -11.00
CA GLU A 122 -10.19 11.33 -11.93
C GLU A 122 -9.20 10.17 -11.72
N TYR A 123 -8.76 9.53 -12.79
CA TYR A 123 -7.89 8.36 -12.71
C TYR A 123 -6.60 8.54 -13.49
N ILE A 124 -5.47 8.19 -12.88
CA ILE A 124 -4.15 8.19 -13.52
C ILE A 124 -3.51 6.82 -13.32
N LYS A 125 -3.26 6.11 -14.42
CA LYS A 125 -2.50 4.85 -14.42
C LYS A 125 -1.02 5.13 -14.68
N LEU A 126 -0.16 4.68 -13.78
CA LEU A 126 1.30 4.75 -13.89
C LEU A 126 1.83 3.39 -14.36
N SER A 127 1.79 3.18 -15.67
CA SER A 127 2.40 2.02 -16.36
C SER A 127 3.79 2.33 -16.87
#